data_AF-A0A535N4S5-F1
#
_entry.id   AF-A0A535N4S5-F1
#
_cell.length_a   1.000
_cell.length_b   1.000
_cell.length_c   1.000
_cell.angle_alpha   90.00
_cell.angle_beta   90.00
_cell.angle_gamma   90.00
#
_symmetry.space_group_name_H-M   'P 1'
#
loop_
_entity.id
_entity.type
_entity.pdbx_description
1 polymer ?
#
loop_
_entity_poly.entity_id
_entity_poly.type
_entity_poly.pdbx_seq_one_letter_code
_entity_poly.pdbx_strand_id
1 'polypeptide(L)' 'MTYSIVARDKESDEFGVAVQSHYFQVGPVVPWALAAVGAVATQSMV' A
#
# COMPACT_ATOMS: atom_id res chain seq x y z
N MET A 1 10.22 8.41 -8.60
CA MET A 1 9.54 9.12 -7.49
C MET A 1 8.26 8.37 -7.21
N THR A 2 8.10 7.93 -5.97
CA THR A 2 7.01 7.05 -5.56
C THR A 2 6.49 7.54 -4.22
N TYR A 3 5.17 7.61 -4.10
CA TYR A 3 4.48 7.93 -2.87
C TYR A 3 3.49 6.81 -2.55
N SER A 4 3.36 6.50 -1.26
CA SER A 4 2.44 5.47 -0.78
C SER A 4 1.80 5.90 0.52
N ILE A 5 0.57 5.44 0.75
CA ILE A 5 -0.16 5.66 2.00
C ILE A 5 -0.76 4.34 2.48
N VAL A 6 -0.65 4.11 3.79
CA VAL A 6 -1.40 3.09 4.51
C VAL A 6 -2.31 3.83 5.49
N ALA A 7 -3.59 3.48 5.50
CA ALA A 7 -4.57 4.03 6.41
C ALA A 7 -5.35 2.89 7.08
N ARG A 8 -5.73 3.11 8.34
CA ARG A 8 -6.65 2.24 9.08
C ARG A 8 -7.93 3.02 9.35
N ASP A 9 -9.06 2.47 8.97
CA ASP A 9 -10.35 2.95 9.44
C ASP A 9 -10.60 2.38 10.85
N LYS A 10 -10.91 3.24 11.81
CA LYS A 10 -11.11 2.84 13.21
C LYS A 10 -12.49 2.25 13.47
N GLU A 11 -13.49 2.58 12.64
CA GLU A 11 -14.86 2.11 12.84
C GLU A 11 -15.02 0.65 12.37
N SER A 12 -14.47 0.33 11.18
CA SER A 12 -14.53 -1.01 10.59
C SER A 12 -13.32 -1.91 10.91
N ASP A 13 -12.23 -1.31 11.41
CA ASP A 13 -10.92 -1.96 11.56
C ASP A 13 -10.25 -2.40 10.23
N GLU A 14 -10.72 -1.85 9.10
CA GLU A 14 -10.16 -2.15 7.79
C GLU A 14 -8.87 -1.36 7.50
N PHE A 15 -8.00 -1.97 6.70
CA PHE A 15 -6.78 -1.35 6.21
C PHE A 15 -6.87 -1.08 4.71
N GLY A 16 -6.58 0.17 4.33
CA GLY A 16 -6.38 0.58 2.95
C GLY A 16 -4.91 0.84 2.66
N VAL A 17 -4.46 0.47 1.47
CA VAL A 17 -3.13 0.82 0.96
C VAL A 17 -3.22 1.29 -0.48
N ALA A 18 -2.52 2.38 -0.79
CA ALA A 18 -2.45 2.93 -2.14
C ALA A 18 -1.02 3.38 -2.46
N VAL A 19 -0.67 3.33 -3.74
CA VAL A 19 0.62 3.77 -4.27
C VAL A 19 0.43 4.53 -5.57
N GLN A 20 1.27 5.55 -5.78
CA GLN A 20 1.46 6.19 -7.07
C GLN A 20 2.95 6.26 -7.37
N SER A 21 3.33 5.94 -8.60
CA SER A 21 4.71 6.06 -9.07
C SER A 21 4.75 6.59 -10.48
N HIS A 22 5.86 7.24 -10.84
CA HIS A 22 6.18 7.44 -12.26
C HIS A 22 6.62 6.15 -12.95
N TYR A 23 6.97 5.09 -12.21
CA TYR A 23 7.35 3.80 -12.77
C TYR A 23 6.12 3.00 -13.18
N PHE A 24 6.25 2.27 -14.29
CA PHE A 24 5.19 1.42 -14.79
C PHE A 24 4.88 0.27 -13.83
N GLN A 25 3.60 -0.09 -13.76
CA GLN A 25 3.14 -1.32 -13.12
C GLN A 25 3.51 -1.44 -11.62
N VAL A 26 3.40 -0.35 -10.87
CA VAL A 26 3.66 -0.34 -9.41
C VAL A 26 2.61 -1.11 -8.58
N GLY A 27 1.40 -1.26 -9.12
CA GLY A 27 0.24 -1.88 -8.44
C GLY A 27 0.44 -3.31 -7.92
N PRO A 28 1.06 -4.24 -8.67
CA PRO A 28 1.37 -5.58 -8.16
C PRO A 28 2.63 -5.68 -7.29
N VAL A 29 3.44 -4.62 -7.19
CA VAL A 29 4.75 -4.67 -6.53
C VAL A 29 4.71 -4.10 -5.11
N VAL A 30 4.07 -2.95 -4.93
CA VAL A 30 4.18 -2.16 -3.68
C VAL A 30 3.02 -2.39 -2.70
N PRO A 31 1.75 -2.20 -3.08
CA PRO A 31 0.65 -2.27 -2.12
C PRO A 31 0.34 -3.74 -1.82
N TRP A 32 0.44 -4.12 -0.55
CA TRP A 32 0.05 -5.44 -0.06
C TRP A 32 -0.98 -5.29 1.04
N ALA A 33 -2.06 -6.06 0.97
CA ALA A 33 -3.09 -6.12 2.00
C ALA A 33 -3.53 -7.57 2.20
N LEU A 34 -3.59 -7.98 3.47
CA LEU A 34 -4.04 -9.31 3.86
C LEU A 34 -5.11 -9.18 4.95
N ALA A 35 -6.26 -9.79 4.71
CA ALA A 35 -7.39 -9.78 5.64
C ALA A 35 -6.97 -10.31 7.02
N ALA A 36 -7.44 -9.63 8.08
CA ALA A 36 -7.12 -9.92 9.48
C ALA A 36 -5.62 -9.82 9.86
N VAL A 37 -4.75 -9.33 8.97
CA VAL A 37 -3.32 -9.11 9.26
C VAL A 37 -2.96 -7.63 9.15
N GLY A 38 -3.32 -6.97 8.03
CA GLY A 38 -3.06 -5.55 7.80
C GLY A 38 -2.57 -5.25 6.39
N ALA A 39 -2.00 -4.06 6.22
CA ALA A 39 -1.48 -3.60 4.93
C ALA A 39 -0.08 -3.00 5.05
N VAL A 40 0.73 -3.17 3.99
CA VAL A 40 2.12 -2.70 3.90
C VAL A 40 2.36 -2.12 2.51
N ALA A 41 3.16 -1.05 2.43
CA ALA A 41 3.68 -0.50 1.20
C ALA A 41 5.22 -0.61 1.19
N THR A 42 5.74 -1.72 0.70
CA THR A 42 7.20 -1.95 0.63
C THR A 42 7.73 -1.28 -0.61
N GLN A 43 8.53 -0.22 -0.43
CA GLN A 43 9.15 0.51 -1.52
C GLN A 43 10.60 0.84 -1.16
N SER A 44 11.49 0.70 -2.13
CA SER A 44 12.89 1.10 -2.10
C SER A 44 13.28 1.53 -3.51
N MET A 45 14.37 2.29 -3.66
CA MET A 45 15.05 2.31 -4.95
C MET A 45 15.49 0.86 -5.26
N VAL A 46 15.12 0.36 -6.44
CA VAL A 46 15.86 -0.73 -7.09
C VAL A 46 17.10 -0.17 -7.74
#